data_AF-A0A812V9Y3-F1
#
_entry.id   AF-A0A812V9Y3-F1
#
_cell.length_a   1.000
_cell.length_b   1.000
_cell.length_c   1.000
_cell.angle_alpha   90.00
_cell.angle_beta   90.00
_cell.angle_gamma   90.00
#
_symmetry.space_group_name_H-M   'P 1'
#
loop_
_entity.id
_entity.type
_entity.pdbx_description
1 polymer ?
#
loop_
_entity_poly.entity_id
_entity_poly.type
_entity_poly.pdbx_seq_one_letter_code
_entity_poly.pdbx_strand_id
1 'polypeptide(L)'
;MLCAVQDCAMGEVMMIAKKSGVDMKLLFDAMRISSGNSFCWETEFARVADGSYCPDFTAEMMAKDIQLGQGLAAKHGVPMLMHGQVAQVYEMCMAKYGRDSGSTIPVKLVEDACQTPLADEKLRETFKDWTYTTEQLGLFCAVPADLQPEVK
;
A
#
# COMPACT_ATOMS: atom_id res chain seq x y z
N MET A 1 -10.85 -1.45 3.72
CA MET A 1 -10.63 -0.05 3.27
C MET A 1 -9.32 0.61 3.74
N LEU A 2 -8.66 0.19 4.83
CA LEU A 2 -7.37 0.78 5.21
C LEU A 2 -6.27 0.46 4.18
N CYS A 3 -6.22 -0.78 3.69
CA CYS A 3 -5.32 -1.23 2.63
C CYS A 3 -5.36 -0.31 1.40
N ALA A 4 -6.56 0.08 0.95
CA ALA A 4 -6.72 0.98 -0.20
C ALA A 4 -5.97 2.33 -0.06
N VAL A 5 -5.93 2.89 1.15
CA VAL A 5 -5.15 4.12 1.43
C VAL A 5 -3.66 3.81 1.37
N GLN A 6 -3.25 2.68 1.93
CA GLN A 6 -1.87 2.23 1.93
C GLN A 6 -1.38 1.93 0.51
N ASP A 7 -2.19 1.34 -0.37
CA ASP A 7 -1.82 1.04 -1.75
C ASP A 7 -1.59 2.32 -2.56
N CYS A 8 -2.46 3.32 -2.40
CA CYS A 8 -2.28 4.64 -3.02
C CYS A 8 -0.97 5.29 -2.54
N ALA A 9 -0.77 5.36 -1.21
CA ALA A 9 0.43 5.97 -0.63
C ALA A 9 1.72 5.20 -0.98
N MET A 10 1.66 3.86 -1.02
CA MET A 10 2.76 2.99 -1.40
C MET A 10 3.21 3.28 -2.83
N GLY A 11 2.27 3.42 -3.77
CA GLY A 11 2.58 3.75 -5.15
C GLY A 11 3.34 5.07 -5.29
N GLU A 12 2.93 6.10 -4.55
CA GLU A 12 3.62 7.39 -4.51
C GLU A 12 5.04 7.26 -3.96
N VAL A 13 5.21 6.60 -2.81
CA VAL A 13 6.52 6.39 -2.17
C VAL A 13 7.47 5.58 -3.05
N MET A 14 6.98 4.48 -3.64
CA MET A 14 7.75 3.66 -4.57
C MET A 14 8.22 4.47 -5.78
N MET A 15 7.35 5.29 -6.36
CA MET A 15 7.70 6.13 -7.51
C MET A 15 8.73 7.19 -7.16
N ILE A 16 8.56 7.88 -6.02
CA ILE A 16 9.53 8.87 -5.53
C ILE A 16 10.91 8.22 -5.39
N ALA A 17 10.99 7.05 -4.75
CA ALA A 17 12.24 6.34 -4.56
C ALA A 17 12.88 5.91 -5.89
N LYS A 18 12.09 5.32 -6.81
CA LYS A 18 12.56 4.88 -8.14
C LYS A 18 13.13 6.06 -8.94
N LYS A 19 12.41 7.18 -9.00
CA LYS A 19 12.84 8.40 -9.72
C LYS A 19 14.05 9.07 -9.06
N SER A 20 14.23 8.88 -7.76
CA SER A 20 15.38 9.41 -7.01
C SER A 20 16.61 8.51 -7.08
N GLY A 21 16.54 7.36 -7.77
CA GLY A 21 17.66 6.42 -7.87
C GLY A 21 17.93 5.62 -6.59
N VAL A 22 16.97 5.55 -5.67
CA VAL A 22 17.06 4.74 -4.45
C VAL A 22 16.96 3.26 -4.81
N ASP A 23 17.79 2.41 -4.21
CA ASP A 23 17.66 0.96 -4.36
C ASP A 23 16.34 0.48 -3.73
N MET A 24 15.48 -0.12 -4.55
CA MET A 24 14.12 -0.49 -4.14
C MET A 24 14.10 -1.62 -3.09
N LYS A 25 15.11 -2.49 -3.06
CA LYS A 25 15.20 -3.52 -2.01
C LYS A 25 15.60 -2.90 -0.67
N LEU A 26 16.55 -1.96 -0.69
CA LEU A 26 16.90 -1.18 0.50
C LEU A 26 15.70 -0.37 1.02
N LEU A 27 14.93 0.26 0.13
CA LEU A 27 13.69 0.96 0.50
C LEU A 27 12.71 0.01 1.22
N PHE A 28 12.49 -1.17 0.64
CA PHE A 28 11.61 -2.18 1.21
C PHE A 28 12.04 -2.57 2.63
N ASP A 29 13.32 -2.91 2.82
CA ASP A 29 13.86 -3.33 4.11
C ASP A 29 13.82 -2.22 5.16
N ALA A 30 14.16 -0.98 4.76
CA ALA A 30 14.15 0.17 5.65
C ALA A 30 12.73 0.50 6.15
N MET A 31 11.75 0.48 5.24
CA MET A 31 10.34 0.70 5.60
C MET A 31 9.83 -0.38 6.56
N ARG A 32 10.23 -1.65 6.36
CA ARG A 32 9.81 -2.80 7.16
C ARG A 32 10.19 -2.70 8.64
N ILE A 33 11.32 -2.07 8.95
CA ILE A 33 11.79 -1.87 10.34
C ILE A 33 11.44 -0.48 10.89
N SER A 34 10.62 0.28 10.17
CA SER A 34 10.24 1.65 10.55
C SER A 34 8.77 1.75 10.96
N SER A 35 8.36 2.91 11.47
CA SER A 35 6.95 3.24 11.71
C SER A 35 6.11 3.33 10.43
N GLY A 36 6.74 3.31 9.24
CA GLY A 36 6.07 3.28 7.96
C GLY A 36 5.63 1.87 7.53
N ASN A 37 5.98 0.83 8.29
CA ASN A 37 5.61 -0.53 7.92
C ASN A 37 4.09 -0.77 7.98
N SER A 38 3.61 -1.67 7.13
CA SER A 38 2.24 -2.18 7.17
C SER A 38 2.16 -3.54 6.50
N PHE A 39 1.07 -4.27 6.77
CA PHE A 39 0.74 -5.48 6.02
C PHE A 39 0.84 -5.26 4.51
N CYS A 40 0.21 -4.20 4.00
CA CYS A 40 0.23 -3.88 2.56
C CYS A 40 1.63 -3.61 2.03
N TRP A 41 2.48 -2.93 2.81
CA TRP A 41 3.86 -2.71 2.40
C TRP A 41 4.61 -4.03 2.20
N GLU A 42 4.48 -4.98 3.13
CA GLU A 42 5.18 -6.25 3.03
C GLU A 42 4.57 -7.24 2.03
N THR A 43 3.27 -7.17 1.74
CA THR A 43 2.60 -8.08 0.80
C THR A 43 2.48 -7.50 -0.61
N GLU A 44 2.03 -6.26 -0.73
CA GLU A 44 1.66 -5.65 -2.01
C GLU A 44 2.87 -5.07 -2.76
N PHE A 45 3.93 -4.65 -2.05
CA PHE A 45 5.16 -4.19 -2.70
C PHE A 45 5.75 -5.27 -3.61
N ALA A 46 5.80 -6.52 -3.13
CA ALA A 46 6.29 -7.65 -3.91
C ALA A 46 5.40 -7.92 -5.13
N ARG A 47 4.09 -7.78 -5.00
CA ARG A 47 3.12 -7.93 -6.11
C ARG A 47 3.27 -6.81 -7.15
N VAL A 48 3.57 -5.58 -6.73
CA VAL A 48 3.90 -4.47 -7.63
C VAL A 48 5.25 -4.70 -8.32
N ALA A 49 6.26 -5.14 -7.57
CA ALA A 49 7.59 -5.46 -8.10
C ALA A 49 7.54 -6.55 -9.19
N ASP A 50 6.65 -7.53 -9.04
CA ASP A 50 6.36 -8.54 -10.04
C ASP A 50 5.51 -8.00 -11.21
N GLY A 51 4.67 -7.00 -10.95
CA GLY A 51 3.74 -6.41 -11.93
C GLY A 51 2.40 -7.11 -12.00
N SER A 52 2.01 -7.88 -10.97
CA SER A 52 0.73 -8.58 -10.88
C SER A 52 -0.38 -7.75 -10.21
N TYR A 53 -0.02 -6.74 -9.41
CA TYR A 53 -0.95 -5.79 -8.76
C TYR A 53 -2.11 -6.44 -7.97
N CYS A 54 -1.85 -7.60 -7.35
CA CYS A 54 -2.83 -8.37 -6.57
C CYS A 54 -4.04 -8.88 -7.38
N PRO A 55 -3.85 -9.91 -8.23
CA PRO A 55 -4.91 -10.41 -9.10
C PRO A 55 -6.02 -11.15 -8.35
N ASP A 56 -5.75 -11.66 -7.15
CA ASP A 56 -6.69 -12.46 -6.36
C ASP A 56 -7.84 -11.63 -5.76
N PHE A 57 -7.69 -10.30 -5.72
CA PHE A 57 -8.69 -9.39 -5.17
C PHE A 57 -8.83 -8.17 -6.09
N THR A 58 -10.01 -7.96 -6.67
CA THR A 58 -10.22 -6.97 -7.73
C THR A 58 -10.44 -5.54 -7.20
N ALA A 59 -10.19 -4.56 -8.06
CA ALA A 59 -10.47 -3.15 -7.83
C ALA A 59 -11.96 -2.92 -7.56
N GLU A 60 -12.86 -3.66 -8.20
CA GLU A 60 -14.31 -3.62 -7.91
C GLU A 60 -14.63 -4.08 -6.49
N MET A 61 -14.01 -5.17 -6.01
CA MET A 61 -14.22 -5.63 -4.64
C MET A 61 -13.71 -4.60 -3.63
N MET A 62 -12.56 -3.98 -3.90
CA MET A 62 -12.03 -2.91 -3.04
C MET A 62 -12.90 -1.65 -3.07
N ALA A 63 -13.40 -1.25 -4.24
CA ALA A 63 -14.33 -0.14 -4.39
C ALA A 63 -15.64 -0.39 -3.62
N LYS A 64 -16.17 -1.62 -3.64
CA LYS A 64 -17.33 -2.01 -2.83
C LYS A 64 -17.08 -1.85 -1.34
N ASP A 65 -15.93 -2.29 -0.83
CA ASP A 65 -15.58 -2.13 0.59
C ASP A 65 -15.43 -0.65 0.99
N ILE A 66 -14.88 0.18 0.09
CA ILE A 66 -14.79 1.63 0.29
C ILE A 66 -16.20 2.24 0.38
N GLN A 67 -17.09 1.91 -0.55
CA GLN A 67 -18.46 2.41 -0.58
C GLN A 67 -19.26 1.99 0.66
N LEU A 68 -19.11 0.75 1.13
CA LEU A 68 -19.75 0.27 2.36
C LEU A 68 -19.31 1.10 3.57
N GLY A 69 -18.01 1.37 3.71
CA GLY A 69 -17.53 2.20 4.82
C GLY A 69 -17.87 3.68 4.66
N GLN A 70 -17.97 4.23 3.45
CA GLN A 70 -18.51 5.57 3.22
C GLN A 70 -19.98 5.68 3.65
N GLY A 71 -20.80 4.67 3.35
CA GLY A 71 -22.19 4.62 3.80
C GLY A 71 -22.31 4.58 5.32
N LEU A 72 -21.44 3.79 5.99
CA LEU A 72 -21.39 3.75 7.44
C LEU A 72 -20.92 5.08 8.05
N ALA A 73 -19.88 5.68 7.48
CA ALA A 73 -19.37 6.97 7.91
C ALA A 73 -20.44 8.07 7.78
N ALA A 74 -21.17 8.12 6.67
CA ALA A 74 -22.27 9.05 6.46
C ALA A 74 -23.39 8.85 7.50
N LYS A 75 -23.77 7.60 7.78
CA LYS A 75 -24.77 7.27 8.81
C LYS A 75 -24.40 7.76 10.20
N HIS A 76 -23.10 7.80 10.51
CA HIS A 76 -22.59 8.19 11.83
C HIS A 76 -21.96 9.59 11.87
N GLY A 77 -22.06 10.37 10.79
CA GLY A 77 -21.49 11.72 10.72
C GLY A 77 -19.96 11.78 10.77
N VAL A 78 -19.27 10.71 10.36
CA VAL A 78 -17.80 10.63 10.35
C VAL A 78 -17.26 11.21 9.02
N PRO A 79 -16.41 12.24 9.05
CA PRO A 79 -15.82 12.79 7.83
C PRO A 79 -14.74 11.87 7.25
N MET A 80 -14.81 11.63 5.94
CA MET A 80 -13.93 10.70 5.21
C MET A 80 -12.94 11.44 4.31
N LEU A 81 -11.96 12.13 4.89
CA LEU A 81 -10.98 12.94 4.14
C LEU A 81 -10.15 12.09 3.18
N MET A 82 -9.40 11.12 3.70
CA MET A 82 -8.53 10.26 2.90
C MET A 82 -9.34 9.30 2.03
N HIS A 83 -10.32 8.61 2.62
CA HIS A 83 -11.15 7.65 1.89
C HIS A 83 -12.02 8.28 0.81
N GLY A 84 -12.39 9.56 0.93
CA GLY A 84 -13.07 10.30 -0.14
C GLY A 84 -12.21 10.49 -1.38
N GLN A 85 -10.90 10.70 -1.20
CA GLN A 85 -9.94 10.77 -2.31
C GLN A 85 -9.67 9.38 -2.88
N VAL A 86 -9.41 8.39 -2.02
CA VAL A 86 -9.14 7.01 -2.43
C VAL A 86 -10.31 6.42 -3.23
N ALA A 87 -11.56 6.72 -2.86
CA ALA A 87 -12.72 6.30 -3.65
C ALA A 87 -12.64 6.79 -5.11
N GLN A 88 -12.28 8.06 -5.31
CA GLN A 88 -12.11 8.62 -6.66
C GLN A 88 -10.96 7.95 -7.41
N VAL A 89 -9.87 7.61 -6.71
CA VAL A 89 -8.73 6.88 -7.30
C VAL A 89 -9.14 5.50 -7.80
N TYR A 90 -9.93 4.75 -7.03
CA TYR A 90 -10.42 3.43 -7.47
C TYR A 90 -11.41 3.54 -8.63
N GLU A 91 -12.28 4.55 -8.67
CA GLU A 91 -13.13 4.80 -9.85
C GLU A 91 -12.30 5.11 -11.09
N MET A 92 -11.25 5.95 -10.98
CA MET A 92 -10.32 6.20 -12.08
C MET A 92 -9.60 4.92 -12.54
N CYS A 93 -9.17 4.08 -11.61
CA CYS A 93 -8.53 2.80 -11.92
C CYS A 93 -9.49 1.87 -12.69
N MET A 94 -10.71 1.69 -12.19
CA MET A 94 -11.69 0.82 -12.84
C MET A 94 -12.05 1.34 -14.24
N ALA A 95 -12.17 2.66 -14.42
CA ALA A 95 -12.43 3.26 -15.73
C ALA A 95 -11.29 3.05 -16.72
N LYS A 96 -10.04 3.04 -16.25
CA LYS A 96 -8.85 2.95 -17.11
C LYS A 96 -8.36 1.51 -17.35
N TYR A 97 -8.43 0.65 -16.32
CA TYR A 97 -7.82 -0.68 -16.34
C TYR A 97 -8.83 -1.83 -16.23
N GLY A 98 -10.11 -1.53 -16.08
CA GLY A 98 -11.17 -2.53 -15.90
C GLY A 98 -11.50 -2.81 -14.43
N ARG A 99 -12.74 -3.24 -14.19
CA ARG A 99 -13.28 -3.57 -12.85
C ARG A 99 -12.60 -4.80 -12.24
N ASP A 100 -12.15 -5.71 -13.10
CA ASP A 100 -11.47 -6.96 -12.80
C ASP A 100 -9.94 -6.80 -12.63
N SER A 101 -9.40 -5.59 -12.80
CA SER A 101 -8.01 -5.30 -12.43
C SER A 101 -7.75 -5.57 -10.96
N GLY A 102 -6.51 -5.89 -10.61
CA GLY A 102 -6.14 -6.20 -9.22
C GLY A 102 -6.28 -5.00 -8.28
N SER A 103 -6.38 -5.23 -6.98
CA SER A 103 -6.74 -4.17 -6.02
C SER A 103 -5.61 -3.19 -5.72
N THR A 104 -4.36 -3.56 -5.99
CA THR A 104 -3.18 -2.68 -5.88
C THR A 104 -3.00 -1.81 -7.13
N ILE A 105 -3.97 -1.82 -8.06
CA ILE A 105 -3.92 -1.05 -9.32
C ILE A 105 -3.74 0.47 -9.17
N PRO A 106 -4.07 1.17 -8.04
CA PRO A 106 -3.72 2.58 -7.88
C PRO A 106 -2.25 2.90 -8.13
N VAL A 107 -1.34 1.96 -7.84
CA VAL A 107 0.09 2.13 -8.11
C VAL A 107 0.36 2.31 -9.60
N LYS A 108 -0.38 1.59 -10.45
CA LYS A 108 -0.26 1.68 -11.92
C LYS A 108 -0.68 3.04 -12.47
N LEU A 109 -1.63 3.73 -11.83
CA LEU A 109 -1.95 5.11 -12.21
C LEU A 109 -0.73 6.02 -12.08
N VAL A 110 0.05 5.86 -11.00
CA VAL A 110 1.26 6.65 -10.75
C VAL A 110 2.36 6.28 -11.75
N GLU A 111 2.56 4.99 -12.03
CA GLU A 111 3.48 4.51 -13.08
C GLU A 111 3.20 5.15 -14.44
N ASP A 112 1.93 5.12 -14.85
CA ASP A 112 1.51 5.66 -16.15
C ASP A 112 1.66 7.18 -16.20
N ALA A 113 1.28 7.89 -15.13
CA ALA A 113 1.46 9.34 -15.03
C ALA A 113 2.93 9.75 -15.09
N CYS A 114 3.83 8.93 -14.53
CA CYS A 114 5.28 9.15 -14.53
C CYS A 114 6.01 8.52 -15.73
N GLN A 115 5.28 7.80 -16.59
CA GLN A 115 5.81 6.98 -17.69
C GLN A 115 6.97 6.10 -17.24
N THR A 116 6.83 5.44 -16.10
CA THR A 116 7.92 4.64 -15.49
C THR A 116 7.34 3.41 -14.80
N PRO A 117 7.70 2.19 -15.23
CA PRO A 117 7.32 0.99 -14.51
C PRO A 117 8.13 0.85 -13.23
N LEU A 118 7.45 0.44 -12.16
CA LEU A 118 8.04 0.02 -10.88
C LEU A 118 8.43 -1.45 -10.92
N ALA A 119 7.67 -2.27 -11.66
CA ALA A 119 8.03 -3.66 -11.92
C ALA A 119 9.37 -3.75 -12.67
N ASP A 120 10.21 -4.69 -12.25
CA ASP A 120 11.57 -4.87 -12.77
C ASP A 120 12.01 -6.33 -12.60
N GLU A 121 12.77 -6.87 -13.57
CA GLU A 121 13.18 -8.28 -13.55
C GLU A 121 14.07 -8.62 -12.33
N LYS A 122 14.98 -7.71 -11.94
CA LYS A 122 15.82 -7.90 -10.75
C LYS A 122 14.96 -7.91 -9.49
N LEU A 123 13.94 -7.04 -9.41
CA LEU A 123 13.03 -7.01 -8.26
C LEU A 123 12.16 -8.27 -8.21
N ARG A 124 11.61 -8.71 -9.34
CA ARG A 124 10.86 -9.97 -9.41
C ARG A 124 11.67 -11.14 -8.87
N GLU A 125 12.92 -11.28 -9.30
CA GLU A 125 13.82 -12.33 -8.81
C GLU A 125 14.13 -12.16 -7.31
N THR A 126 14.32 -10.93 -6.84
CA THR A 126 14.59 -10.63 -5.41
C THR A 126 13.44 -11.04 -4.50
N PHE A 127 12.19 -10.93 -4.98
CA PHE A 127 10.98 -11.18 -4.19
C PHE A 127 10.29 -12.52 -4.52
N LYS A 128 10.85 -13.37 -5.39
CA LYS A 128 10.21 -14.61 -5.86
C LYS A 128 9.78 -15.57 -4.74
N ASP A 129 10.58 -15.65 -3.68
CA ASP A 129 10.37 -16.53 -2.52
C ASP A 129 9.92 -15.74 -1.27
N TRP A 130 9.58 -14.47 -1.44
CA TRP A 130 9.19 -13.61 -0.32
C TRP A 130 7.84 -14.04 0.23
N THR A 131 7.76 -14.16 1.55
CA THR A 131 6.53 -14.48 2.29
C THR A 131 6.41 -13.56 3.50
N TYR A 132 5.17 -13.21 3.86
CA TYR A 132 4.88 -12.35 5.01
C TYR A 132 4.55 -13.20 6.24
N THR A 133 5.10 -12.82 7.40
CA THR A 133 4.83 -13.47 8.69
C THR A 133 4.30 -12.46 9.69
N THR A 134 3.24 -12.79 10.42
CA THR A 134 2.51 -11.86 11.31
C THR A 134 3.16 -11.62 12.69
N GLU A 135 4.34 -12.18 12.97
CA GLU A 135 4.95 -12.20 14.32
C GLU A 135 5.94 -11.05 14.57
N GLN A 136 5.52 -9.79 14.41
CA GLN A 136 6.36 -8.63 14.75
C GLN A 136 5.70 -7.68 15.77
N LEU A 137 5.62 -8.11 17.02
CA LEU A 137 5.21 -7.24 18.15
C LEU A 137 6.40 -6.71 18.98
N GLY A 138 7.64 -7.00 18.57
CA GLY A 138 8.86 -6.70 19.35
C GLY A 138 9.62 -5.42 18.96
N LEU A 139 9.14 -4.63 18.00
CA LEU A 139 9.91 -3.51 17.44
C LEU A 139 9.10 -2.20 17.34
N PHE A 140 8.33 -1.87 18.36
CA PHE A 140 7.86 -0.49 18.52
C PHE A 140 8.94 0.28 19.26
N CYS A 141 9.54 1.25 18.55
CA CYS A 141 10.14 2.46 19.09
C CYS A 141 10.57 2.32 20.56
N ALA A 142 11.85 2.00 20.82
CA ALA A 142 12.36 2.01 22.18
C ALA A 142 12.11 3.40 22.79
N VAL A 143 11.04 3.53 23.57
CA VAL A 143 10.90 4.60 24.54
C VAL A 143 12.08 4.39 25.48
N PRO A 144 13.04 5.32 25.55
CA PRO A 144 14.17 5.14 26.45
C PRO A 144 13.60 4.94 27.87
N ALA A 145 14.26 4.06 28.65
CA ALA A 145 13.69 3.51 29.87
C ALA A 145 13.25 4.58 30.91
N ASP A 146 13.78 5.79 30.77
CA ASP A 146 13.47 6.99 31.56
C ASP A 146 12.13 7.66 31.22
N LEU A 147 11.47 7.28 30.12
CA LEU A 147 10.20 7.85 29.66
C LEU A 147 9.02 6.87 29.72
N GLN A 148 9.21 5.67 30.30
CA GLN A 148 8.10 4.76 30.56
C GLN A 148 7.33 5.25 31.79
N PRO A 149 6.00 5.49 31.72
CA PRO A 149 5.23 5.83 32.91
C PRO A 149 5.26 4.65 33.88
N GLU A 150 5.67 4.89 35.13
CA GLU A 150 5.61 3.89 36.19
C GLU A 150 4.15 3.44 36.37
N VAL A 151 3.86 2.21 35.95
CA VAL A 151 2.60 1.56 36.24
C VAL A 151 2.65 1.13 37.71
N LYS A 152 1.92 1.84 38.56
CA LYS A 152 1.53 1.36 39.90
C LYS A 152 0.36 0.40 39.81
#